data_AF-A0A7W0LDC4-F1
#
_entry.id   AF-A0A7W0LDC4-F1
#
_cell.length_a   1.000
_cell.length_b   1.000
_cell.length_c   1.000
_cell.angle_alpha   90.00
_cell.angle_beta   90.00
_cell.angle_gamma   90.00
#
_symmetry.space_group_name_H-M   'P 1'
#
loop_
_entity.id
_entity.type
_entity.pdbx_description
1 polymer ?
#
loop_
_entity_poly.entity_id
_entity_poly.type
_entity_poly.pdbx_seq_one_letter_code
_entity_poly.pdbx_strand_id
1 'polypeptide(L)'
;MSRALRHARWYCPLVLATALAVRTVAAVQSTPQPAPPPPAYDQARALSDLQRAIAGKEELPATEVFKNITQLKGATAGRLLRIMDFGYSRGLGVTCTHCHVAGEWERDDKTTKQTARDMSKMMGTINSELLKKIPNLKSTNPAVNCTTCHRGQTRPAQDLPAAGPGRGQEGR
;
A
#
# COMPACT_ATOMS: atom_id res chain seq x y z
N MET A 1 36.90 -16.30 79.08
CA MET A 1 36.15 -16.32 80.35
C MET A 1 34.68 -16.12 80.03
N SER A 2 33.88 -17.18 80.25
CA SER A 2 32.46 -17.21 80.69
C SER A 2 31.42 -16.31 79.98
N ARG A 3 30.22 -16.76 79.60
CA ARG A 3 29.36 -17.80 80.20
C ARG A 3 28.20 -18.10 79.23
N ALA A 4 27.84 -19.38 79.13
CA ALA A 4 26.64 -19.87 78.47
C ALA A 4 25.36 -19.41 79.18
N LEU A 5 24.31 -19.06 78.42
CA LEU A 5 22.96 -18.80 78.92
C LEU A 5 21.93 -19.63 78.13
N ARG A 6 21.60 -20.76 78.77
CA ARG A 6 20.30 -21.44 78.90
C ARG A 6 19.22 -21.20 77.83
N HIS A 7 18.87 -22.30 77.16
CA HIS A 7 17.68 -22.46 76.33
C HIS A 7 16.39 -22.36 77.15
N ALA A 8 15.51 -21.43 76.79
CA ALA A 8 14.11 -21.41 77.20
C ALA A 8 13.25 -21.97 76.06
N ARG A 9 12.59 -23.09 76.32
CA ARG A 9 11.80 -23.86 75.36
C ARG A 9 10.36 -23.33 75.43
N TRP A 10 9.97 -22.50 74.45
CA TRP A 10 8.60 -22.00 74.33
C TRP A 10 7.79 -22.98 73.47
N TYR A 11 6.81 -23.63 74.11
CA TYR A 11 5.77 -24.39 73.43
C TYR A 11 4.74 -23.43 72.83
N CYS A 12 4.57 -23.45 71.50
CA CYS A 12 3.49 -22.77 70.80
C CYS A 12 2.52 -23.86 70.27
N PRO A 13 1.23 -23.86 70.65
CA PRO A 13 0.32 -24.90 70.23
C PRO A 13 -0.09 -24.66 68.77
N LEU A 14 0.11 -25.67 67.92
CA LEU A 14 -0.43 -25.70 66.56
C LEU A 14 -1.96 -25.79 66.63
N VAL A 15 -2.64 -24.71 66.23
CA VAL A 15 -4.05 -24.76 65.84
C VAL A 15 -4.08 -24.95 64.32
N LEU A 16 -4.38 -26.18 63.88
CA LEU A 16 -4.62 -26.47 62.47
C LEU A 16 -5.99 -25.91 62.05
N ALA A 17 -5.99 -24.76 61.38
CA ALA A 17 -7.13 -24.30 60.60
C ALA A 17 -6.98 -24.83 59.16
N THR A 18 -7.71 -25.89 58.82
CA THR A 18 -7.77 -26.43 57.45
C THR A 18 -8.68 -25.54 56.60
N ALA A 19 -8.09 -24.59 55.87
CA ALA A 19 -8.79 -23.87 54.81
C ALA A 19 -8.82 -24.73 53.54
N LEU A 20 -9.98 -25.30 53.19
CA LEU A 20 -10.21 -25.87 51.87
C LEU A 20 -10.30 -24.74 50.84
N ALA A 21 -9.21 -24.49 50.12
CA ALA A 21 -9.21 -23.62 48.96
C ALA A 21 -9.71 -24.40 47.73
N VAL A 22 -10.95 -24.14 47.30
CA VAL A 22 -11.47 -24.62 46.01
C VAL A 22 -10.73 -23.87 44.90
N ARG A 23 -9.79 -24.55 44.25
CA ARG A 23 -9.11 -24.04 43.04
C ARG A 23 -10.07 -24.16 41.86
N THR A 24 -10.66 -23.05 41.43
CA THR A 24 -11.30 -22.95 40.12
C THR A 24 -10.24 -22.97 39.04
N VAL A 25 -10.18 -24.04 38.25
CA VAL A 25 -9.35 -24.09 37.04
C VAL A 25 -10.12 -23.34 35.96
N ALA A 26 -9.78 -22.07 35.73
CA ALA A 26 -10.28 -21.34 34.58
C ALA A 26 -9.69 -21.97 33.31
N ALA A 27 -10.54 -22.57 32.48
CA ALA A 27 -10.13 -23.06 31.17
C ALA A 27 -9.75 -21.85 30.31
N VAL A 28 -8.45 -21.68 30.07
CA VAL A 28 -7.93 -20.71 29.10
C VAL A 28 -8.31 -21.21 27.71
N GLN A 29 -9.42 -20.70 27.19
CA GLN A 29 -9.81 -20.92 25.81
C GLN A 29 -8.79 -20.22 24.92
N SER A 30 -7.84 -21.00 24.39
CA SER A 30 -6.90 -20.52 23.38
C SER A 30 -7.67 -20.42 22.07
N THR A 31 -8.23 -19.25 21.79
CA THR A 31 -8.77 -18.96 20.47
C THR A 31 -7.62 -19.04 19.46
N PRO A 32 -7.74 -19.80 18.35
CA PRO A 32 -6.71 -19.83 17.31
C PRO A 32 -6.46 -18.41 16.82
N GLN A 33 -5.22 -17.91 16.97
CA GLN A 33 -4.85 -16.65 16.34
C GLN A 33 -4.97 -16.82 14.82
N PRO A 34 -5.58 -15.87 14.10
CA PRO A 34 -5.56 -15.86 12.65
C PRO A 34 -4.11 -15.97 12.18
N ALA A 35 -3.85 -16.85 11.22
CA ALA A 35 -2.52 -16.93 10.61
C ALA A 35 -2.09 -15.53 10.14
N PRO A 36 -0.81 -15.16 10.29
CA PRO A 36 -0.32 -13.89 9.76
C PRO A 36 -0.67 -13.81 8.27
N PRO A 37 -1.10 -12.63 7.77
CA PRO A 37 -1.41 -12.46 6.37
C PRO A 37 -0.20 -12.88 5.53
N PRO A 38 -0.40 -13.44 4.33
CA PRO A 38 0.71 -13.79 3.45
C PRO A 38 1.61 -12.57 3.26
N PRO A 39 2.93 -12.78 3.07
CA PRO A 39 3.86 -11.66 2.90
C PRO A 39 3.38 -10.77 1.75
N ALA A 40 3.34 -9.46 2.03
CA ALA A 40 2.94 -8.48 1.04
C ALA A 40 3.81 -8.61 -0.21
N TYR A 41 3.19 -8.46 -1.38
CA TYR A 41 3.88 -8.50 -2.66
C TYR A 41 5.06 -7.52 -2.71
N ASP A 42 6.27 -8.02 -3.00
CA ASP A 42 7.48 -7.20 -3.11
C ASP A 42 7.55 -6.52 -4.48
N GLN A 43 6.92 -5.36 -4.58
CA GLN A 43 6.91 -4.56 -5.79
C GLN A 43 8.29 -4.02 -6.17
N ALA A 44 9.11 -3.64 -5.18
CA ALA A 44 10.41 -3.05 -5.43
C ALA A 44 11.34 -4.07 -6.11
N ARG A 45 11.34 -5.31 -5.62
CA ARG A 45 12.06 -6.41 -6.25
C ARG A 45 11.54 -6.70 -7.65
N ALA A 46 10.22 -6.80 -7.84
CA ALA A 46 9.67 -7.08 -9.16
C ALA A 46 10.02 -5.99 -10.20
N LEU A 47 10.01 -4.71 -9.78
CA LEU A 47 10.45 -3.61 -10.64
C LEU A 47 11.94 -3.71 -10.97
N SER A 48 12.79 -4.03 -9.99
CA SER A 48 14.22 -4.24 -10.21
C SER A 48 14.50 -5.42 -11.15
N ASP A 49 13.75 -6.52 -11.02
CA ASP A 49 13.84 -7.68 -11.90
C ASP A 49 13.49 -7.31 -13.34
N LEU A 50 12.41 -6.54 -13.53
CA LEU A 50 12.01 -6.02 -14.83
C LEU A 50 13.07 -5.07 -15.44
N GLN A 51 13.65 -4.18 -14.64
CA GLN A 51 14.71 -3.29 -15.08
C GLN A 51 15.94 -4.06 -15.55
N ARG A 52 16.36 -5.09 -14.80
CA ARG A 52 17.46 -5.98 -15.21
C ARG A 52 17.14 -6.74 -16.49
N ALA A 53 15.90 -7.19 -16.66
CA ALA A 53 15.48 -7.91 -17.87
C ALA A 53 15.52 -7.05 -19.14
N ILE A 54 15.43 -5.72 -19.02
CA ILE A 54 15.51 -4.78 -20.15
C ILE A 54 16.86 -4.06 -20.26
N ALA A 55 17.87 -4.48 -19.51
CA ALA A 55 19.18 -3.84 -19.51
C ALA A 55 19.76 -3.71 -20.94
N GLY A 56 20.11 -2.49 -21.35
CA GLY A 56 20.59 -2.15 -22.68
C GLY A 56 19.51 -1.99 -23.75
N LYS A 57 18.23 -2.08 -23.38
CA LYS A 57 17.05 -1.92 -24.26
C LYS A 57 16.11 -0.81 -23.77
N GLU A 58 16.52 -0.01 -22.80
CA GLU A 58 15.68 0.96 -22.10
C GLU A 58 15.13 2.03 -23.02
N GLU A 59 15.92 2.44 -24.03
CA GLU A 59 15.56 3.47 -25.00
C GLU A 59 14.83 2.93 -26.23
N LEU A 60 14.75 1.60 -26.39
CA LEU A 60 13.95 1.02 -27.47
C LEU A 60 12.46 1.29 -27.23
N PRO A 61 11.66 1.37 -28.31
CA PRO A 61 10.21 1.48 -28.19
C PRO A 61 9.66 0.35 -27.29
N ALA A 62 8.79 0.71 -26.35
CA ALA A 62 8.22 -0.26 -25.41
C ALA A 62 7.44 -1.39 -26.12
N THR A 63 6.93 -1.12 -27.32
CA THR A 63 6.25 -2.11 -28.17
C THR A 63 7.17 -3.18 -28.74
N GLU A 64 8.49 -2.94 -28.78
CA GLU A 64 9.49 -3.93 -29.23
C GLU A 64 9.98 -4.81 -28.06
N VAL A 65 9.98 -4.26 -26.85
CA VAL A 65 10.49 -4.95 -25.65
C VAL A 65 9.38 -5.68 -24.88
N PHE A 66 8.19 -5.11 -24.83
CA PHE A 66 7.06 -5.64 -24.07
C PHE A 66 5.88 -6.00 -24.96
N LYS A 67 5.13 -7.02 -24.55
CA LYS A 67 3.94 -7.49 -25.25
C LYS A 67 2.69 -6.70 -24.81
N ASN A 68 1.70 -6.62 -25.71
CA ASN A 68 0.36 -6.11 -25.43
C ASN A 68 0.28 -4.64 -24.92
N ILE A 69 1.12 -3.76 -25.49
CA ILE A 69 1.07 -2.32 -25.24
C ILE A 69 0.05 -1.67 -26.19
N THR A 70 -1.04 -1.11 -25.64
CA THR A 70 -2.12 -0.52 -26.45
C THR A 70 -2.16 1.00 -26.40
N GLN A 71 -2.05 1.62 -25.21
CA GLN A 71 -2.17 3.08 -25.05
C GLN A 71 -0.81 3.80 -25.10
N LEU A 72 0.23 3.21 -24.51
CA LEU A 72 1.54 3.85 -24.33
C LEU A 72 2.54 3.51 -25.44
N LYS A 73 2.07 3.43 -26.69
CA LYS A 73 2.89 2.98 -27.83
C LYS A 73 4.10 3.87 -28.13
N GLY A 74 4.04 5.15 -27.75
CA GLY A 74 5.15 6.11 -27.93
C GLY A 74 6.14 6.18 -26.75
N ALA A 75 6.03 5.31 -25.75
CA ALA A 75 6.98 5.27 -24.63
C ALA A 75 8.17 4.36 -24.96
N THR A 76 9.36 4.69 -24.44
CA THR A 76 10.50 3.76 -24.41
C THR A 76 10.31 2.72 -23.30
N ALA A 77 11.01 1.59 -23.37
CA ALA A 77 10.88 0.50 -22.40
C ALA A 77 11.15 0.95 -20.96
N GLY A 78 12.23 1.71 -20.73
CA GLY A 78 12.56 2.26 -19.41
C GLY A 78 11.53 3.29 -18.95
N ARG A 79 11.00 4.11 -19.86
CA ARG A 79 9.92 5.06 -19.55
C ARG A 79 8.62 4.34 -19.19
N LEU A 80 8.30 3.23 -19.84
CA LEU A 80 7.10 2.43 -19.54
C LEU A 80 7.11 1.96 -18.07
N LEU A 81 8.23 1.40 -17.61
CA LEU A 81 8.34 0.94 -16.21
C LEU A 81 8.15 2.09 -15.21
N ARG A 82 8.71 3.27 -15.49
CA ARG A 82 8.48 4.48 -14.66
C ARG A 82 7.02 4.91 -14.66
N ILE A 83 6.34 4.84 -15.81
CA ILE A 83 4.90 5.15 -15.89
C ILE A 83 4.10 4.15 -15.05
N MET A 84 4.40 2.86 -15.11
CA MET A 84 3.70 1.83 -14.33
C MET A 84 3.87 2.04 -12.82
N ASP A 85 5.07 2.34 -12.35
CA ASP A 85 5.34 2.55 -10.93
C ASP A 85 4.78 3.89 -10.42
N PHE A 86 5.17 5.01 -11.03
CA PHE A 86 4.79 6.34 -10.54
C PHE A 86 3.41 6.80 -11.01
N GLY A 87 3.09 6.56 -12.28
CA GLY A 87 1.85 7.04 -12.89
C GLY A 87 0.64 6.23 -12.43
N TYR A 88 0.74 4.91 -12.49
CA TYR A 88 -0.37 4.02 -12.11
C TYR A 88 -0.30 3.59 -10.65
N SER A 89 0.73 2.85 -10.22
CA SER A 89 0.76 2.25 -8.89
C SER A 89 0.65 3.32 -7.79
N ARG A 90 1.55 4.31 -7.78
CA ARG A 90 1.51 5.39 -6.78
C ARG A 90 0.32 6.34 -6.98
N GLY A 91 -0.03 6.65 -8.22
CA GLY A 91 -1.15 7.54 -8.53
C GLY A 91 -2.50 7.00 -8.06
N LEU A 92 -2.68 5.68 -8.11
CA LEU A 92 -3.89 4.96 -7.73
C LEU A 92 -3.84 4.37 -6.31
N GLY A 93 -2.67 4.35 -5.66
CA GLY A 93 -2.48 3.77 -4.32
C GLY A 93 -2.58 2.25 -4.30
N VAL A 94 -2.14 1.58 -5.37
CA VAL A 94 -2.23 0.11 -5.52
C VAL A 94 -0.89 -0.49 -5.86
N THR A 95 -0.75 -1.80 -5.68
CA THR A 95 0.42 -2.55 -6.16
C THR A 95 0.29 -2.95 -7.64
N CYS A 96 1.39 -3.32 -8.30
CA CYS A 96 1.38 -3.81 -9.68
C CYS A 96 0.39 -4.98 -9.89
N THR A 97 0.27 -5.86 -8.89
CA THR A 97 -0.62 -7.01 -8.90
C THR A 97 -2.10 -6.65 -8.80
N HIS A 98 -2.47 -5.38 -8.56
CA HIS A 98 -3.86 -4.95 -8.69
C HIS A 98 -4.37 -5.05 -10.13
N CYS A 99 -3.50 -4.71 -11.11
CA CYS A 99 -3.84 -4.76 -12.54
C CYS A 99 -3.19 -5.94 -13.27
N HIS A 100 -2.04 -6.42 -12.82
CA HIS A 100 -1.28 -7.44 -13.53
C HIS A 100 -1.29 -8.81 -12.84
N VAL A 101 -1.04 -9.86 -13.61
CA VAL A 101 -0.61 -11.16 -13.12
C VAL A 101 0.92 -11.11 -13.01
N ALA A 102 1.47 -11.37 -11.81
CA ALA A 102 2.92 -11.30 -11.61
C ALA A 102 3.62 -12.36 -12.48
N GLY A 103 4.65 -11.94 -13.22
CA GLY A 103 5.36 -12.80 -14.17
C GLY A 103 4.72 -12.89 -15.57
N GLU A 104 3.43 -12.58 -15.69
CA GLU A 104 2.67 -12.59 -16.95
C GLU A 104 2.04 -11.20 -17.20
N TRP A 105 2.92 -10.20 -17.29
CA TRP A 105 2.56 -8.76 -17.29
C TRP A 105 1.64 -8.35 -18.45
N GLU A 106 1.70 -9.08 -19.56
CA GLU A 106 0.92 -8.84 -20.76
C GLU A 106 -0.54 -9.32 -20.66
N ARG A 107 -0.87 -10.23 -19.74
CA ARG A 107 -2.22 -10.82 -19.61
C ARG A 107 -3.27 -9.78 -19.24
N ASP A 108 -4.46 -9.92 -19.81
CA ASP A 108 -5.62 -9.04 -19.57
C ASP A 108 -6.69 -9.72 -18.70
N ASP A 109 -6.32 -10.75 -17.94
CA ASP A 109 -7.19 -11.50 -17.02
C ASP A 109 -7.92 -10.64 -15.97
N LYS A 110 -7.34 -9.49 -15.61
CA LYS A 110 -7.90 -8.60 -14.59
C LYS A 110 -8.60 -7.42 -15.26
N THR A 111 -9.89 -7.30 -14.98
CA THR A 111 -10.74 -6.19 -15.49
C THR A 111 -10.21 -4.81 -15.10
N THR A 112 -9.53 -4.70 -13.94
CA THR A 112 -8.85 -3.48 -13.48
C THR A 112 -7.82 -2.95 -14.48
N LYS A 113 -7.12 -3.84 -15.20
CA LYS A 113 -6.18 -3.44 -16.27
C LYS A 113 -6.91 -2.80 -17.44
N GLN A 114 -8.02 -3.40 -17.87
CA GLN A 114 -8.84 -2.83 -18.94
C GLN A 114 -9.39 -1.46 -18.53
N THR A 115 -9.95 -1.34 -17.33
CA THR A 115 -10.39 -0.04 -16.78
C THR A 115 -9.25 0.99 -16.77
N ALA A 116 -8.03 0.61 -16.36
CA ALA A 116 -6.89 1.51 -16.39
C ALA A 116 -6.52 1.96 -17.82
N ARG A 117 -6.63 1.07 -18.83
CA ARG A 117 -6.42 1.44 -20.25
C ARG A 117 -7.47 2.45 -20.72
N ASP A 118 -8.73 2.26 -20.37
CA ASP A 118 -9.81 3.16 -20.74
C ASP A 118 -9.67 4.53 -20.07
N MET A 119 -9.29 4.57 -18.79
CA MET A 119 -8.94 5.81 -18.08
C MET A 119 -7.73 6.52 -18.70
N SER A 120 -6.75 5.78 -19.21
CA SER A 120 -5.58 6.35 -19.89
C SER A 120 -5.96 7.00 -21.20
N LYS A 121 -6.90 6.40 -21.95
CA LYS A 121 -7.48 7.00 -23.15
C LYS A 121 -8.23 8.30 -22.82
N MET A 122 -9.07 8.29 -21.78
CA MET A 122 -9.77 9.48 -21.30
C MET A 122 -8.79 10.61 -20.91
N MET A 123 -7.76 10.29 -20.12
CA MET A 123 -6.70 11.24 -19.76
C MET A 123 -6.00 11.81 -21.00
N GLY A 124 -5.72 10.96 -22.00
CA GLY A 124 -5.19 11.36 -23.29
C GLY A 124 -6.06 12.45 -23.93
N THR A 125 -7.36 12.20 -24.09
CA THR A 125 -8.33 13.16 -24.63
C THR A 125 -8.39 14.45 -23.83
N ILE A 126 -8.40 14.38 -22.49
CA ILE A 126 -8.39 15.59 -21.65
C ILE A 126 -7.18 16.45 -21.98
N ASN A 127 -5.98 15.85 -21.98
CA ASN A 127 -4.72 16.57 -22.19
C ASN A 127 -4.54 17.07 -23.63
N SER A 128 -4.93 16.28 -24.63
CA SER A 128 -4.69 16.61 -26.04
C SER A 128 -5.73 17.54 -26.64
N GLU A 129 -6.97 17.48 -26.15
CA GLU A 129 -8.13 18.13 -26.77
C GLU A 129 -8.87 19.09 -25.84
N LEU A 130 -9.21 18.66 -24.63
CA LEU A 130 -10.13 19.43 -23.78
C LEU A 130 -9.45 20.62 -23.11
N LEU A 131 -8.26 20.43 -22.53
CA LEU A 131 -7.55 21.51 -21.81
C LEU A 131 -7.21 22.68 -22.74
N LYS A 132 -6.88 22.41 -24.01
CA LYS A 132 -6.57 23.43 -25.02
C LYS A 132 -7.77 24.31 -25.40
N LYS A 133 -8.99 23.82 -25.19
CA LYS A 133 -10.24 24.53 -25.52
C LYS A 133 -10.71 25.43 -24.38
N ILE A 134 -9.99 25.49 -23.25
CA ILE A 134 -10.35 26.33 -22.11
C ILE A 134 -9.70 27.71 -22.29
N PRO A 135 -10.46 28.76 -22.67
CA PRO A 135 -9.91 30.03 -23.15
C PRO A 135 -9.06 30.78 -22.11
N ASN A 136 -9.34 30.56 -20.82
CA ASN A 136 -8.69 31.24 -19.72
C ASN A 136 -7.74 30.32 -18.92
N LEU A 137 -7.45 29.12 -19.40
CA LEU A 137 -6.51 28.22 -18.71
C LEU A 137 -5.07 28.69 -18.94
N LYS A 138 -4.57 29.51 -18.02
CA LYS A 138 -3.20 30.03 -18.05
C LYS A 138 -2.22 28.98 -17.53
N SER A 139 -1.66 28.18 -18.42
CA SER A 139 -0.54 27.27 -18.13
C SER A 139 0.30 27.08 -19.39
N THR A 140 1.63 27.00 -19.24
CA THR A 140 2.55 26.69 -20.35
C THR A 140 2.40 25.24 -20.82
N ASN A 141 1.94 24.35 -19.96
CA ASN A 141 1.69 22.95 -20.29
C ASN A 141 0.59 22.36 -19.38
N PRO A 142 -0.70 22.69 -19.63
CA PRO A 142 -1.78 22.16 -18.83
C PRO A 142 -1.88 20.64 -19.03
N ALA A 143 -1.78 19.90 -17.93
CA ALA A 143 -1.88 18.45 -17.95
C ALA A 143 -2.55 17.93 -16.69
N VAL A 144 -3.41 16.93 -16.86
CA VAL A 144 -3.91 16.08 -15.79
C VAL A 144 -3.23 14.71 -15.88
N ASN A 145 -3.12 14.04 -14.74
CA ASN A 145 -2.69 12.65 -14.65
C ASN A 145 -3.54 11.89 -13.63
N CYS A 146 -3.25 10.60 -13.44
CA CYS A 146 -3.99 9.74 -12.50
C CYS A 146 -4.06 10.37 -11.10
N THR A 147 -2.95 10.94 -10.62
CA THR A 147 -2.83 11.57 -9.30
C THR A 147 -3.73 12.79 -9.16
N THR A 148 -4.01 13.53 -10.24
CA THR A 148 -4.90 14.70 -10.21
C THR A 148 -6.26 14.36 -9.60
N CYS A 149 -6.84 13.21 -9.95
CA CYS A 149 -8.13 12.76 -9.45
C CYS A 149 -8.02 11.73 -8.32
N HIS A 150 -7.16 10.72 -8.49
CA HIS A 150 -7.09 9.58 -7.57
C HIS A 150 -6.35 9.90 -6.28
N ARG A 151 -5.31 10.74 -6.33
CA ARG A 151 -4.51 11.14 -5.17
C ARG A 151 -4.07 9.96 -4.28
N GLY A 152 -3.69 8.84 -4.89
CA GLY A 152 -3.28 7.63 -4.16
C GLY A 152 -4.45 6.80 -3.64
N GLN A 153 -5.65 6.96 -4.18
CA GLN A 153 -6.82 6.14 -3.87
C GLN A 153 -7.42 5.54 -5.14
N THR A 154 -7.89 4.28 -5.06
CA THR A 154 -8.48 3.58 -6.21
C THR A 154 -9.75 4.23 -6.72
N ARG A 155 -10.49 4.91 -5.83
CA ARG A 155 -11.71 5.65 -6.16
C ARG A 155 -11.48 7.12 -5.79
N PRO A 156 -11.61 8.06 -6.75
CA PRO A 156 -11.59 9.49 -6.45
C PRO A 156 -12.70 9.86 -5.47
N ALA A 157 -12.43 10.82 -4.58
CA ALA A 157 -13.44 11.36 -3.68
C ALA A 157 -14.57 12.03 -4.49
N GLN A 158 -15.82 11.80 -4.08
CA GLN A 158 -17.01 12.43 -4.70
C GLN A 158 -17.52 13.61 -3.87
N ASP A 159 -17.08 13.70 -2.63
CA ASP A 159 -17.39 14.73 -1.66
C ASP A 159 -16.11 15.33 -1.09
N LEU A 160 -16.22 16.57 -0.64
CA LEU A 160 -15.18 17.21 0.15
C LEU A 160 -15.43 16.91 1.63
N PRO A 161 -14.39 16.73 2.46
CA PRO A 161 -14.56 16.70 3.90
C PRO A 161 -15.36 17.94 4.33
N ALA A 162 -16.28 17.76 5.28
CA ALA A 162 -16.95 18.90 5.91
C ALA A 162 -15.89 19.93 6.29
N ALA A 163 -16.16 21.21 6.00
CA ALA A 163 -15.24 22.28 6.32
C ALA A 163 -14.89 22.19 7.81
N GLY A 164 -13.66 21.74 8.11
CA GLY A 164 -13.17 21.78 9.49
C GLY A 164 -13.18 23.23 9.97
N PRO A 165 -13.17 23.48 11.30
CA PRO A 165 -12.99 24.83 11.82
C PRO A 165 -11.76 25.42 11.12
N GLY A 166 -12.01 26.44 10.30
CA GLY A 166 -11.09 26.85 9.25
C GLY A 166 -9.68 27.05 9.81
N ARG A 167 -8.69 26.35 9.24
CA ARG A 167 -7.33 26.86 9.35
C ARG A 167 -7.35 28.21 8.67
N GLY A 168 -7.28 29.26 9.50
CA GLY A 168 -7.21 30.64 9.07
C GLY A 168 -6.25 30.78 7.90
N GLN A 169 -6.65 31.60 6.95
CA GLN A 169 -5.76 32.14 5.95
C GLN A 169 -4.69 32.98 6.68
N GLU A 170 -3.66 32.31 7.20
CA GLU A 170 -2.44 32.96 7.68
C GLU A 170 -1.53 33.11 6.45
N GLY A 171 -1.28 34.37 6.09
CA GLY A 171 -0.79 34.76 4.77
C GLY A 171 0.63 34.33 4.41
N ARG A 172 0.90 34.38 3.11
CA ARG A 172 2.04 35.08 2.50
C ARG A 172 1.83 35.25 1.00
#